data_AF-A0A9E5VPA7-F1
#
_entry.id   AF-A0A9E5VPA7-F1
#
_cell.length_a   1.000
_cell.length_b   1.000
_cell.length_c   1.000
_cell.angle_alpha   90.00
_cell.angle_beta   90.00
_cell.angle_gamma   90.00
#
_symmetry.space_group_name_H-M   'P 1'
#
loop_
_entity.id
_entity.type
_entity.pdbx_description
1 polymer ?
#
loop_
_entity_poly.entity_id
_entity_poly.type
_entity_poly.pdbx_seq_one_letter_code
_entity_poly.pdbx_strand_id
1 'polypeptide(L)' 'IRHRKGLPVRGQSTKQNARTRKGPKRTVGGKRK' A
#
# COMPACT_ATOMS: atom_id res chain seq x y z
N ILE A 1 2.80 14.07 4.26
CA ILE A 1 2.85 12.75 4.96
C ILE A 1 2.86 11.50 4.07
N ARG A 2 2.50 11.58 2.78
CA ARG A 2 2.30 10.40 1.90
C ARG A 2 3.60 9.61 1.65
N HIS A 3 4.70 10.32 1.45
CA HIS A 3 6.03 9.74 1.24
C HIS A 3 6.43 8.77 2.37
N ARG A 4 6.30 9.21 3.63
CA ARG A 4 6.58 8.39 4.83
C ARG A 4 5.68 7.15 4.95
N LYS A 5 4.47 7.19 4.38
CA LYS A 5 3.49 6.09 4.40
C LYS A 5 3.58 5.17 3.15
N GLY A 6 4.54 5.38 2.25
CA GLY A 6 4.66 4.60 1.02
C GLY A 6 3.50 4.80 0.05
N LEU A 7 2.83 5.96 0.07
CA LEU A 7 1.70 6.25 -0.81
C LEU A 7 2.08 7.24 -1.92
N PRO A 8 1.41 7.16 -3.09
CA PRO A 8 1.58 8.16 -4.16
C PRO A 8 1.36 9.59 -3.65
N VAL A 9 2.24 10.49 -4.08
CA VAL A 9 2.28 11.90 -3.65
C VAL A 9 1.57 12.83 -4.66
N ARG A 10 1.45 12.43 -5.93
CA ARG A 10 0.93 13.25 -7.04
C ARG A 10 -0.60 13.17 -7.21
N GLY A 11 -1.36 13.04 -6.12
CA GLY A 11 -2.84 12.99 -6.19
C GLY A 11 -3.46 11.73 -6.82
N GLN A 12 -2.65 10.69 -7.08
CA GLN A 12 -3.15 9.44 -7.66
C GLN A 12 -4.09 8.68 -6.70
N SER A 13 -5.07 7.97 -7.26
CA SER A 13 -6.04 7.19 -6.48
C SER A 13 -5.37 6.01 -5.75
N THR A 14 -5.77 5.79 -4.50
CA THR A 14 -5.21 4.73 -3.64
C THR A 14 -6.25 3.77 -3.08
N LYS A 15 -7.46 3.70 -3.63
CA LYS A 15 -8.47 2.75 -3.16
C LYS A 15 -8.21 1.34 -3.71
N GLN A 16 -8.20 1.19 -5.04
CA GLN A 16 -7.90 -0.10 -5.68
C GLN A 16 -6.40 -0.27 -6.05
N ASN A 17 -5.79 0.75 -6.67
CA ASN A 17 -4.47 0.64 -7.30
C ASN A 17 -3.32 1.22 -6.44
N ALA A 18 -2.15 1.43 -7.05
CA ALA A 18 -0.88 1.91 -6.47
C ALA A 18 0.04 0.86 -5.82
N ARG A 19 0.09 -0.36 -6.37
CA ARG A 19 0.95 -1.44 -5.87
C ARG A 19 2.45 -1.16 -5.98
N THR A 20 2.89 -0.42 -6.98
CA THR A 20 4.30 -0.02 -7.12
C THR A 20 4.81 0.78 -5.91
N ARG A 21 3.94 1.60 -5.28
CA ARG A 21 4.30 2.37 -4.08
C ARG A 21 3.93 1.67 -2.77
N LYS A 22 2.76 1.03 -2.71
CA LYS A 22 2.27 0.31 -1.52
C LYS A 22 2.96 -1.03 -1.26
N GLY A 23 3.60 -1.58 -2.28
CA GLY A 23 4.14 -2.93 -2.27
C GLY A 23 3.08 -4.03 -2.46
N PRO A 24 3.50 -5.29 -2.30
CA PRO A 24 2.64 -6.47 -2.41
C PRO A 24 1.43 -6.43 -1.47
N LYS A 25 0.38 -7.19 -1.79
CA LYS A 25 -0.81 -7.27 -0.93
C LYS A 25 -0.42 -7.93 0.40
N ARG A 26 -0.50 -7.17 1.49
CA ARG A 26 -0.38 -7.71 2.84
C ARG A 26 -1.65 -8.49 3.15
N THR A 27 -1.53 -9.81 3.31
CA THR A 27 -2.61 -10.65 3.85
C THR A 27 -2.78 -10.29 5.32
N VAL A 28 -3.97 -9.84 5.70
CA VAL A 28 -4.32 -9.60 7.11
C VAL A 28 -4.86 -10.92 7.65
N GLY A 29 -4.00 -11.67 8.35
CA GLY A 29 -4.34 -13.00 8.88
C GLY A 29 -3.52 -14.12 8.24
N GLY A 30 -2.28 -14.28 8.68
CA GLY A 30 -1.56 -15.55 8.56
C GLY A 30 -1.35 -16.07 9.97
N LYS A 31 -2.09 -17.11 10.38
CA LYS A 31 -1.76 -17.85 11.60
C LYS A 31 -0.35 -18.39 11.40
N ARG A 32 0.58 -17.99 12.26
CA ARG A 32 1.83 -18.75 12.45
C ARG A 32 1.40 -20.15 12.90
N LYS A 33 1.88 -21.19 12.21
CA LYS A 33 1.90 -22.54 12.75
C LYS A 33 3.14 -22.65 13.63
#